data_AF-A0AAE1RZM5-F1
#
_entry.id   AF-A0AAE1RZM5-F1
#
_cell.length_a   1.000
_cell.length_b   1.000
_cell.length_c   1.000
_cell.angle_alpha   90.00
_cell.angle_beta   90.00
_cell.angle_gamma   90.00
#
_symmetry.space_group_name_H-M   'P 1'
#
loop_
_entity.id
_entity.type
_entity.pdbx_description
1 polymer ?
#
loop_
_entity_poly.entity_id
_entity_poly.type
_entity_poly.pdbx_seq_one_letter_code
_entity_poly.pdbx_strand_id
1 'polypeptide(L)'
;MRRVGERLDAGMRRVGERLDAGMRRVGERLDAGCVKLTIDGILSNLKILKTAGKTRLKYLGIYGLFGVTNQHIEEIKLLTGVDDSKLPTTRKPQIFGGDQLRITSDDDRAMDIEVCPKCQQLELIYDCPSESCQKKQSAIQLCRACTTCIARCFNCGCCLNNCDYEELFSFELLCLDCWRKPWGSQVEGAENDLL
;
A
#
# COMPACT_ATOMS: atom_id res chain seq x y z
N MET A 1 38.51 -23.16 4.80
CA MET A 1 37.09 -22.74 4.63
C MET A 1 36.32 -22.58 5.96
N ARG A 2 36.52 -23.40 7.01
CA ARG A 2 35.79 -23.28 8.31
C ARG A 2 35.79 -21.89 8.97
N ARG A 3 36.92 -21.17 8.99
CA ARG A 3 37.02 -19.83 9.64
C ARG A 3 36.23 -18.71 8.97
N VAL A 4 35.85 -18.85 7.69
CA VAL A 4 35.09 -17.80 6.98
C VAL A 4 33.61 -17.89 7.34
N GLY A 5 33.07 -19.10 7.48
CA GLY A 5 31.69 -19.34 7.95
C GLY A 5 31.46 -18.82 9.36
N GLU A 6 32.37 -19.13 10.29
CA GLU A 6 32.28 -18.64 11.69
C GLU A 6 32.27 -17.11 11.80
N ARG A 7 32.99 -16.42 10.90
CA ARG A 7 33.01 -14.94 10.85
C ARG A 7 31.73 -14.35 10.25
N LEU A 8 31.12 -15.02 9.26
CA LEU A 8 29.82 -14.64 8.72
C LEU A 8 28.72 -14.82 9.77
N ASP A 9 28.68 -15.97 10.45
CA ASP A 9 27.68 -16.28 11.48
C ASP A 9 27.75 -15.29 12.65
N ALA A 10 28.96 -14.96 13.12
CA ALA A 10 29.17 -13.95 14.14
C ALA A 10 28.79 -12.55 13.66
N GLY A 11 28.98 -12.24 12.37
CA GLY A 11 28.51 -11.00 11.74
C GLY A 11 26.99 -10.89 11.77
N MET A 12 26.31 -11.94 11.32
CA MET A 12 24.86 -12.00 11.20
C MET A 12 24.17 -11.95 12.57
N ARG A 13 24.73 -12.62 13.59
CA ARG A 13 24.25 -12.53 14.98
C ARG A 13 24.30 -11.11 15.53
N ARG A 14 25.41 -10.39 15.32
CA ARG A 14 25.55 -8.98 15.75
C ARG A 14 24.59 -8.05 15.03
N VAL A 15 24.27 -8.33 13.75
CA VAL A 15 23.26 -7.58 13.01
C VAL A 15 21.87 -7.83 13.61
N GLY A 16 21.51 -9.08 13.91
CA GLY A 16 20.26 -9.44 14.57
C GLY A 16 20.08 -8.76 15.93
N GLU A 17 21.10 -8.83 16.81
CA GLU A 17 21.08 -8.17 18.12
C GLU A 17 20.91 -6.64 18.03
N ARG A 18 21.51 -6.01 17.02
CA ARG A 18 21.36 -4.57 16.77
C ARG A 18 19.99 -4.21 16.23
N LEU A 19 19.40 -5.06 15.38
CA LEU A 19 18.03 -4.90 14.89
C LEU A 19 17.03 -5.03 16.04
N ASP A 20 17.16 -6.05 16.88
CA ASP A 20 16.28 -6.28 18.03
C ASP A 20 16.34 -5.11 19.04
N ALA A 21 17.55 -4.66 19.37
CA ALA A 21 17.75 -3.52 20.27
C ALA A 21 17.30 -2.19 19.63
N GLY A 22 17.37 -2.06 18.30
CA GLY A 22 16.83 -0.92 17.56
C GLY A 22 15.30 -0.92 17.62
N MET A 23 14.68 -2.06 17.33
CA MET A 23 13.23 -2.22 17.29
C MET A 23 12.59 -2.09 18.67
N ARG A 24 13.24 -2.56 19.73
CA ARG A 24 12.79 -2.33 21.12
C ARG A 24 12.78 -0.84 21.48
N ARG A 25 13.84 -0.10 21.12
CA ARG A 25 13.92 1.36 21.36
C ARG A 25 12.90 2.14 20.54
N VAL A 26 12.60 1.69 19.33
CA VAL A 26 11.50 2.24 18.53
C VAL A 26 10.16 1.96 19.20
N GLY A 27 9.92 0.73 19.67
CA GLY A 27 8.71 0.34 20.43
C GLY A 27 8.50 1.19 21.68
N GLU A 28 9.52 1.32 22.53
CA GLU A 28 9.48 2.15 23.74
C GLU A 28 9.22 3.63 23.45
N ARG A 29 9.74 4.17 22.33
CA ARG A 29 9.48 5.55 21.90
C ARG A 29 8.09 5.74 21.28
N LEU A 30 7.56 4.73 20.61
CA LEU A 30 6.18 4.73 20.12
C LEU A 30 5.20 4.75 21.31
N ASP A 31 5.49 4.00 22.38
CA ASP A 31 4.68 3.95 23.60
C ASP A 31 4.72 5.25 24.42
N ALA A 32 5.84 6.00 24.37
CA ALA A 32 6.04 7.19 25.21
C ALA A 32 5.65 8.54 24.56
N GLY A 33 5.27 8.58 23.28
CA GLY A 33 5.06 9.88 22.63
C GLY A 33 4.34 9.89 21.28
N CYS A 34 3.99 8.74 20.71
CA CYS A 34 2.98 8.70 19.67
C CYS A 34 1.64 8.52 20.38
N VAL A 35 0.76 9.53 20.32
CA VAL A 35 -0.67 9.30 20.58
C VAL A 35 -1.03 8.10 19.71
N LYS A 36 -1.27 6.94 20.32
CA LYS A 36 -1.79 5.77 19.63
C LYS A 36 -3.13 6.21 19.07
N LEU A 37 -3.13 6.72 17.84
CA LEU A 37 -4.35 7.17 17.17
C LEU A 37 -5.19 5.91 17.02
N THR A 38 -6.16 5.76 17.92
CA THR A 38 -7.13 4.69 17.82
C THR A 38 -8.22 5.12 16.85
N ILE A 39 -8.87 4.14 16.26
CA ILE A 39 -10.04 4.39 15.42
C ILE A 39 -11.12 5.17 16.18
N ASP A 40 -11.32 4.88 17.46
CA ASP A 40 -12.24 5.62 18.34
C ASP A 40 -11.82 7.07 18.55
N GLY A 41 -10.52 7.31 18.73
CA GLY A 41 -9.97 8.66 18.83
C GLY A 41 -10.21 9.47 17.56
N ILE A 42 -10.05 8.84 16.40
CA ILE A 42 -10.35 9.46 15.09
C ILE A 42 -11.84 9.77 14.99
N LEU A 43 -12.72 8.82 15.29
CA LEU A 43 -14.18 9.01 15.26
C LEU A 43 -14.64 10.15 16.18
N SER A 44 -14.08 10.22 17.40
CA SER A 44 -14.36 11.32 18.33
C SER A 44 -13.98 12.68 17.74
N ASN A 45 -12.81 12.79 17.12
CA ASN A 45 -12.37 14.03 16.48
C ASN A 45 -13.25 14.38 15.26
N LEU A 46 -13.63 13.39 14.44
CA LEU A 46 -14.53 13.60 13.31
C LEU A 46 -15.91 14.12 13.76
N LYS A 47 -16.46 13.61 14.87
CA LYS A 47 -17.70 14.13 15.47
C LYS A 47 -17.57 15.59 15.87
N ILE A 48 -16.48 15.95 16.56
CA ILE A 48 -16.21 17.34 16.96
C ILE A 48 -16.12 18.23 15.71
N LEU A 49 -15.36 17.83 14.69
CA LEU A 49 -15.22 18.58 13.43
C LEU A 49 -16.55 18.77 12.71
N LYS A 50 -17.41 17.74 12.70
CA LYS A 50 -18.76 17.80 12.13
C LYS A 50 -19.65 18.78 12.88
N THR A 51 -19.67 18.72 14.21
CA THR A 51 -20.45 19.66 15.03
C THR A 51 -19.98 21.12 14.89
N ALA A 52 -18.68 21.33 14.68
CA ALA A 52 -18.10 22.64 14.44
C ALA A 52 -18.35 23.18 13.02
N GLY A 53 -19.01 22.43 12.13
CA GLY A 53 -19.24 22.82 10.73
C GLY A 53 -17.97 22.84 9.88
N LYS A 54 -16.90 22.15 10.31
CA LYS A 54 -15.56 22.18 9.70
C LYS A 54 -15.20 20.91 8.92
N THR A 55 -16.18 20.18 8.37
CA THR A 55 -15.92 18.98 7.58
C THR A 55 -15.47 19.32 6.16
N ARG A 56 -14.20 19.71 6.01
CA ARG A 56 -13.50 19.83 4.70
C ARG A 56 -12.48 18.71 4.49
N LEU A 57 -12.61 17.59 5.20
CA LEU A 57 -11.70 16.46 5.08
C LEU A 57 -12.00 15.74 3.76
N LYS A 58 -11.05 15.79 2.82
CA LYS A 58 -11.18 15.11 1.52
C LYS A 58 -10.77 13.64 1.58
N TYR A 59 -9.81 13.33 2.44
CA TYR A 59 -9.18 12.02 2.52
C TYR A 59 -8.77 11.72 3.96
N LEU A 60 -8.95 10.47 4.39
CA LEU A 60 -8.55 9.94 5.68
C LEU A 60 -7.82 8.61 5.49
N GLY A 61 -6.51 8.61 5.75
CA GLY A 61 -5.73 7.37 5.77
C GLY A 61 -5.92 6.64 7.09
N ILE A 62 -6.44 5.42 7.03
CA ILE A 62 -6.71 4.56 8.19
C ILE A 62 -6.06 3.18 8.07
N TYR A 63 -5.35 2.90 6.96
CA TYR A 63 -4.58 1.68 6.84
C TYR A 63 -3.46 1.63 7.90
N GLY A 64 -3.24 0.45 8.48
CA GLY A 64 -2.29 0.25 9.57
C GLY A 64 -2.84 0.55 10.97
N LEU A 65 -4.07 1.05 11.08
CA LEU A 65 -4.76 1.12 12.37
C LEU A 65 -5.24 -0.27 12.78
N PHE A 66 -4.91 -0.68 14.00
CA PHE A 66 -5.37 -1.94 14.55
C PHE A 66 -6.83 -1.87 15.00
N GLY A 67 -7.59 -2.94 14.75
CA GLY A 67 -8.97 -3.08 15.25
C GLY A 67 -10.02 -2.28 14.46
N VAL A 68 -9.71 -1.84 13.25
CA VAL A 68 -10.71 -1.23 12.36
C VAL A 68 -11.73 -2.28 11.91
N THR A 69 -13.01 -1.97 12.02
CA THR A 69 -14.13 -2.85 11.68
C THR A 69 -15.00 -2.18 10.61
N ASN A 70 -15.85 -2.95 9.93
CA ASN A 70 -16.81 -2.39 8.97
C ASN A 70 -17.72 -1.31 9.59
N GLN A 71 -18.09 -1.46 10.86
CA GLN A 71 -18.91 -0.47 11.58
C GLN A 71 -18.17 0.87 11.71
N HIS A 72 -16.87 0.85 12.02
CA HIS A 72 -16.06 2.06 12.06
C HIS A 72 -15.99 2.75 10.69
N ILE A 73 -15.92 1.97 9.60
CA ILE A 73 -15.91 2.49 8.23
C ILE A 73 -17.23 3.16 7.87
N GLU A 74 -18.36 2.51 8.16
CA GLU A 74 -19.68 3.10 7.96
C GLU A 74 -19.85 4.40 8.74
N GLU A 75 -19.39 4.43 9.99
CA GLU A 75 -19.43 5.63 10.82
C GLU A 75 -18.55 6.75 10.23
N ILE A 76 -17.34 6.44 9.77
CA ILE A 76 -16.48 7.41 9.08
C ILE A 76 -17.18 7.97 7.83
N LYS A 77 -17.79 7.12 7.00
CA LYS A 77 -18.53 7.56 5.80
C LYS A 77 -19.66 8.54 6.16
N LEU A 78 -20.44 8.21 7.20
CA LEU A 78 -21.50 9.08 7.71
C LEU A 78 -20.98 10.43 8.25
N LEU A 79 -19.81 10.42 8.89
CA LEU A 79 -19.21 11.63 9.46
C LEU A 79 -18.55 12.51 8.40
N THR A 80 -18.01 11.91 7.35
CA THR A 80 -17.32 12.60 6.25
C THR A 80 -18.26 13.00 5.10
N GLY A 81 -19.48 12.45 5.06
CA GLY A 81 -20.46 12.75 4.00
C GLY A 81 -20.15 12.05 2.67
N VAL A 82 -19.40 10.95 2.74
CA VAL A 82 -19.00 10.16 1.57
C VAL A 82 -20.18 9.27 1.19
N ASP A 83 -20.67 9.44 -0.02
CA ASP A 83 -21.81 8.69 -0.57
C ASP A 83 -21.29 7.53 -1.44
N ASP A 84 -21.56 6.29 -1.02
CA ASP A 84 -21.22 5.09 -1.77
C ASP A 84 -21.96 5.00 -3.12
N SER A 85 -23.07 5.73 -3.29
CA SER A 85 -23.85 5.74 -4.54
C SER A 85 -23.18 6.52 -5.68
N LYS A 86 -22.16 7.33 -5.37
CA LYS A 86 -21.32 8.01 -6.34
C LYS A 86 -20.00 7.27 -6.47
N LEU A 87 -20.04 6.06 -7.03
CA LEU A 87 -18.84 5.50 -7.64
C LEU A 87 -18.37 6.53 -8.69
N PRO A 88 -17.21 7.17 -8.51
CA PRO A 88 -16.67 8.02 -9.56
C PRO A 88 -16.55 7.16 -10.81
N THR A 89 -17.22 7.57 -11.87
CA THR A 89 -17.18 6.92 -13.19
C THR A 89 -15.75 6.86 -13.76
N THR A 90 -14.80 7.54 -13.11
CA THR A 90 -13.38 7.61 -13.44
C THR A 90 -12.49 7.54 -12.18
N ARG A 91 -12.61 6.51 -11.34
CA ARG A 91 -11.60 6.27 -10.28
C ARG A 91 -10.24 5.99 -10.91
N LYS A 92 -9.19 6.68 -10.46
CA LYS A 92 -7.82 6.38 -10.90
C LYS A 92 -7.38 5.02 -10.36
N PRO A 93 -6.66 4.21 -11.15
CA PRO A 93 -6.18 2.90 -10.70
C PRO A 93 -5.15 3.06 -9.58
N GLN A 94 -5.29 2.27 -8.52
CA GLN A 94 -4.37 2.28 -7.38
C GLN A 94 -3.26 1.27 -7.61
N ILE A 95 -2.03 1.71 -7.90
CA ILE A 95 -0.94 0.80 -8.29
C ILE A 95 -0.02 0.51 -7.09
N PHE A 96 0.37 -0.75 -6.93
CA PHE A 96 1.31 -1.19 -5.89
C PHE A 96 2.74 -0.77 -6.23
N GLY A 97 3.51 -0.32 -5.23
CA GLY A 97 4.95 -0.07 -5.39
C GLY A 97 5.36 1.19 -6.17
N GLY A 98 4.42 2.04 -6.59
CA GLY A 98 4.72 3.34 -7.18
C GLY A 98 5.44 4.27 -6.17
N ASP A 99 6.37 5.09 -6.68
CA ASP A 99 7.18 6.02 -5.90
C ASP A 99 6.31 6.89 -4.98
N GLN A 100 6.30 6.52 -3.69
CA GLN A 100 5.52 7.07 -2.59
C GLN A 100 4.00 6.80 -2.74
N LEU A 101 3.30 6.16 -1.79
CA LEU A 101 2.70 6.77 -0.58
C LEU A 101 2.24 8.24 -0.67
N ARG A 102 2.44 8.93 -1.79
CA ARG A 102 1.68 10.11 -2.17
C ARG A 102 0.29 9.59 -2.42
N ILE A 103 -0.55 9.76 -1.40
CA ILE A 103 -1.94 10.16 -1.57
C ILE A 103 -1.95 11.09 -2.77
N THR A 104 -2.25 10.58 -3.96
CA THR A 104 -2.50 11.45 -5.09
C THR A 104 -3.80 12.13 -4.69
N SER A 105 -3.68 13.34 -4.16
CA SER A 105 -4.74 14.22 -3.67
C SER A 105 -5.79 14.59 -4.75
N ASP A 106 -5.80 13.85 -5.85
CA ASP A 106 -6.50 14.07 -7.11
C ASP A 106 -7.29 12.80 -7.52
N ASP A 107 -7.52 11.88 -6.59
CA ASP A 107 -8.54 10.83 -6.70
C ASP A 107 -9.62 11.14 -5.65
N ASP A 108 -10.89 11.04 -6.01
CA ASP A 108 -12.06 11.37 -5.17
C ASP A 108 -12.29 10.34 -4.03
N ARG A 109 -11.25 9.56 -3.69
CA ARG A 109 -11.32 8.56 -2.63
C ARG A 109 -11.22 9.24 -1.28
N ALA A 110 -12.16 8.90 -0.41
CA ALA A 110 -12.18 9.43 0.94
C ALA A 110 -11.30 8.66 1.93
N MET A 111 -10.94 7.41 1.61
CA MET A 111 -10.15 6.52 2.46
C MET A 111 -9.16 5.71 1.61
N ASP A 112 -8.08 5.24 2.24
CA ASP A 112 -7.08 4.34 1.63
C ASP A 112 -7.55 2.89 1.50
N ILE A 113 -8.41 2.43 2.41
CA ILE A 113 -8.83 1.03 2.46
C ILE A 113 -10.20 0.78 1.82
N GLU A 114 -10.38 -0.43 1.29
CA GLU A 114 -11.63 -0.92 0.73
C GLU A 114 -11.83 -2.40 1.10
N VAL A 115 -13.05 -2.91 0.94
CA VAL A 115 -13.30 -4.35 1.07
C VAL A 115 -12.67 -5.06 -0.12
N CYS A 116 -11.78 -6.02 0.15
CA CYS A 116 -11.14 -6.79 -0.91
C CYS A 116 -12.18 -7.64 -1.65
N PRO A 117 -12.27 -7.55 -2.99
CA PRO A 117 -13.23 -8.35 -3.75
C PRO A 117 -12.92 -9.86 -3.70
N LYS A 118 -11.73 -10.27 -3.25
CA LYS A 118 -11.32 -11.68 -3.14
C LYS A 118 -11.52 -12.26 -1.74
N CYS A 119 -10.93 -11.65 -0.70
CA CYS A 119 -11.00 -12.17 0.67
C CYS A 119 -12.06 -11.49 1.55
N GLN A 120 -12.74 -10.45 1.06
CA GLN A 120 -13.75 -9.68 1.79
C GLN A 120 -13.23 -9.02 3.08
N GLN A 121 -11.90 -8.88 3.23
CA GLN A 121 -11.26 -8.15 4.32
C GLN A 121 -11.07 -6.68 3.96
N LEU A 122 -11.07 -5.80 4.96
CA LEU A 122 -10.74 -4.39 4.81
C LEU A 122 -9.22 -4.23 4.64
N GLU A 123 -8.80 -3.85 3.44
CA GLU A 123 -7.38 -3.82 3.07
C GLU A 123 -7.09 -2.67 2.08
N LEU A 124 -5.81 -2.37 1.84
CA LEU A 124 -5.41 -1.61 0.66
C LEU A 124 -5.68 -2.45 -0.59
N ILE A 125 -6.46 -1.91 -1.52
CA ILE A 125 -6.83 -2.61 -2.76
C ILE A 125 -6.12 -1.99 -3.95
N TYR A 126 -5.39 -2.81 -4.69
CA TYR A 126 -4.61 -2.38 -5.83
C TYR A 126 -5.19 -2.89 -7.13
N ASP A 127 -5.05 -2.09 -8.18
CA ASP A 127 -5.29 -2.42 -9.58
C ASP A 127 -3.98 -2.84 -10.24
N CYS A 128 -4.06 -3.69 -11.27
CA CYS A 128 -2.90 -4.07 -12.07
C CYS A 128 -2.67 -3.05 -13.19
N PRO A 129 -1.45 -2.49 -13.33
CA PRO A 129 -1.13 -1.58 -14.44
C PRO A 129 -0.96 -2.29 -15.79
N SER A 130 -0.88 -3.62 -15.82
CA SER A 130 -0.79 -4.37 -17.09
C SER A 130 -2.07 -4.24 -17.91
N GLU A 131 -1.95 -3.83 -19.18
CA GLU A 131 -3.08 -3.74 -20.11
C GLU A 131 -3.84 -5.07 -20.25
N SER A 132 -3.12 -6.19 -20.20
CA SER A 132 -3.69 -7.53 -20.28
C SER A 132 -4.71 -7.80 -19.16
N CYS A 133 -4.51 -7.16 -18.01
CA CYS A 133 -5.39 -7.26 -16.85
C CYS A 133 -6.53 -6.24 -16.89
N GLN A 134 -6.30 -5.06 -17.47
CA GLN A 134 -7.30 -3.99 -17.58
C GLN A 134 -8.36 -4.26 -18.64
N LYS A 135 -8.03 -5.02 -19.69
CA LYS A 135 -8.97 -5.40 -20.77
C LYS A 135 -10.04 -6.42 -20.33
N LYS A 136 -9.99 -6.94 -19.10
CA LYS A 136 -10.95 -7.95 -18.59
C LYS A 136 -12.23 -7.26 -18.11
N GLN A 137 -13.38 -7.70 -18.60
CA GLN A 137 -14.66 -6.97 -18.47
C GLN A 137 -15.49 -7.30 -17.22
N SER A 138 -15.25 -8.42 -16.51
CA SER A 138 -16.05 -8.79 -15.33
C SER A 138 -15.32 -8.51 -14.02
N ALA A 139 -16.04 -8.08 -12.99
CA ALA A 139 -15.50 -7.77 -11.65
C ALA A 139 -14.74 -8.95 -11.00
N ILE A 140 -15.12 -10.18 -11.35
CA ILE A 140 -14.45 -11.42 -10.89
C ILE A 140 -13.12 -11.64 -11.63
N GLN A 141 -13.00 -11.13 -12.86
CA GLN A 141 -11.81 -11.26 -13.72
C GLN A 141 -10.86 -10.06 -13.62
N LEU A 142 -11.28 -8.94 -13.04
CA LEU A 142 -10.41 -7.79 -12.83
C LEU A 142 -9.26 -8.14 -11.88
N CYS A 143 -8.04 -7.74 -12.25
CA CYS A 143 -6.86 -7.92 -11.41
C CYS A 143 -6.78 -6.84 -10.33
N ARG A 144 -7.82 -6.81 -9.49
CA ARG A 144 -8.05 -5.88 -8.39
C ARG A 144 -8.17 -6.65 -7.08
N ALA A 145 -7.24 -6.46 -6.13
CA ALA A 145 -7.26 -7.12 -4.83
C ALA A 145 -6.18 -6.55 -3.88
N CYS A 146 -6.19 -7.01 -2.62
CA CYS A 146 -5.12 -6.75 -1.67
C CYS A 146 -3.86 -7.56 -2.01
N THR A 147 -2.73 -7.20 -1.37
CA THR A 147 -1.42 -7.85 -1.56
C THR A 147 -1.39 -9.30 -1.09
N THR A 148 -2.22 -9.68 -0.12
CA THR A 148 -2.35 -11.07 0.34
C THR A 148 -3.04 -11.96 -0.71
N CYS A 149 -4.01 -11.41 -1.45
CA CYS A 149 -4.78 -12.18 -2.44
C CYS A 149 -4.11 -12.22 -3.83
N ILE A 150 -3.35 -11.19 -4.20
CA ILE A 150 -2.62 -11.12 -5.47
C ILE A 150 -1.23 -10.59 -5.17
N ALA A 151 -0.23 -11.46 -5.33
CA ALA A 151 1.18 -11.09 -5.30
C ALA A 151 1.51 -10.13 -6.45
N ARG A 152 2.28 -9.09 -6.15
CA ARG A 152 2.60 -8.01 -7.10
C ARG A 152 4.08 -7.67 -7.08
N CYS A 153 4.59 -7.29 -8.24
CA CYS A 153 5.95 -6.78 -8.38
C CYS A 153 6.07 -5.44 -7.63
N PHE A 154 7.06 -5.32 -6.74
CA PHE A 154 7.35 -4.13 -5.98
C PHE A 154 7.73 -2.92 -6.85
N ASN A 155 8.32 -3.14 -8.02
CA ASN A 155 8.76 -2.05 -8.88
C ASN A 155 7.70 -1.59 -9.88
N CYS A 156 7.01 -2.52 -10.55
CA CYS A 156 6.03 -2.15 -11.58
C CYS A 156 4.56 -2.31 -11.16
N GLY A 157 4.28 -2.88 -9.98
CA GLY A 157 2.92 -3.07 -9.46
C GLY A 157 2.06 -4.13 -10.17
N CYS A 158 2.58 -4.73 -11.25
CA CYS A 158 1.92 -5.82 -11.97
C CYS A 158 1.73 -7.05 -11.09
N CYS A 159 0.62 -7.77 -11.29
CA CYS A 159 0.40 -9.07 -10.66
C CYS A 159 1.39 -10.12 -11.16
N LEU A 160 1.74 -11.07 -10.30
CA LEU A 160 2.72 -12.12 -10.58
C LEU A 160 2.10 -13.48 -10.96
N ASN A 161 0.78 -13.55 -11.17
CA ASN A 161 0.05 -14.82 -11.35
C ASN A 161 0.57 -15.72 -12.49
N ASN A 162 1.30 -15.19 -13.48
CA ASN A 162 1.90 -15.93 -14.58
C ASN A 162 3.29 -15.38 -14.96
N CYS A 163 4.02 -14.84 -13.99
CA CYS A 163 5.33 -14.23 -14.23
C CYS A 163 6.35 -14.87 -13.31
N ASP A 164 7.52 -15.20 -13.84
CA ASP A 164 8.65 -15.54 -13.01
C ASP A 164 9.07 -14.31 -12.19
N TYR A 165 9.39 -14.54 -10.92
CA TYR A 165 9.77 -13.49 -9.98
C TYR A 165 10.88 -13.96 -9.06
N GLU A 166 11.64 -13.00 -8.57
CA GLU A 166 12.62 -13.17 -7.51
C GLU A 166 12.08 -12.58 -6.21
N GLU A 167 12.29 -13.28 -5.11
CA GLU A 167 12.00 -12.77 -3.77
C GLU A 167 13.22 -12.00 -3.25
N LEU A 168 13.03 -10.72 -2.94
CA LEU A 168 14.05 -9.90 -2.32
C LEU A 168 14.15 -10.24 -0.82
N PHE A 169 15.31 -9.98 -0.23
CA PHE A 169 15.55 -10.19 1.21
C PHE A 169 14.55 -9.46 2.13
N SER A 170 13.87 -8.44 1.61
CA SER A 170 12.81 -7.66 2.27
C SER A 170 11.41 -8.29 2.19
N PHE A 171 11.26 -9.53 1.71
CA PHE A 171 9.97 -10.18 1.38
C PHE A 171 9.18 -9.45 0.27
N GLU A 172 9.85 -8.56 -0.46
CA GLU A 172 9.29 -7.88 -1.63
C GLU A 172 9.51 -8.77 -2.86
N LEU A 173 8.52 -8.84 -3.74
CA LEU A 173 8.59 -9.66 -4.95
C LEU A 173 8.95 -8.79 -6.14
N LEU A 174 9.90 -9.22 -6.97
CA LEU A 174 10.30 -8.50 -8.18
C LEU A 174 10.14 -9.40 -9.40
N CYS A 175 9.37 -8.97 -10.41
CA CYS A 175 9.29 -9.73 -11.66
C CYS A 175 10.63 -9.72 -12.40
N LEU A 176 10.90 -10.77 -13.19
CA LEU A 176 12.15 -10.86 -13.95
C LEU A 176 12.37 -9.69 -14.92
N ASP A 177 11.30 -9.11 -15.47
CA ASP A 177 11.42 -7.94 -16.35
C ASP A 177 11.99 -6.73 -15.61
N CYS A 178 11.58 -6.52 -14.36
CA CYS A 178 12.13 -5.47 -13.50
C CYS A 178 13.51 -5.83 -12.96
N TRP A 179 13.77 -7.11 -12.68
CA TRP A 179 15.11 -7.56 -12.29
C TRP A 179 16.15 -7.31 -13.38
N ARG A 180 15.80 -7.57 -14.64
CA ARG A 180 16.69 -7.35 -15.80
C ARG A 180 16.90 -5.88 -16.15
N LYS A 181 16.09 -4.98 -15.60
CA LYS A 181 16.20 -3.53 -15.75
C LYS A 181 16.09 -2.85 -14.37
N PRO A 182 17.12 -3.01 -13.51
CA PRO A 182 17.13 -2.34 -12.22
C PRO A 182 17.02 -0.83 -12.43
N TRP A 183 16.39 -0.14 -11.48
CA TRP A 183 16.27 1.33 -11.42
C TRP A 183 17.48 2.05 -12.03
N GLY A 184 17.29 2.83 -13.11
CA GLY A 184 18.34 3.67 -13.68
C GLY A 184 18.61 3.59 -15.20
N SER A 185 17.91 2.74 -15.96
CA SER A 185 18.00 2.76 -17.44
C SER A 185 16.90 3.59 -18.10
N GLN A 186 16.76 4.86 -17.72
CA GLN A 186 16.28 5.88 -18.66
C GLN A 186 17.52 6.47 -19.31
N VAL A 187 18.04 5.78 -20.33
CA VAL A 187 18.93 6.44 -21.30
C VAL A 187 18.03 7.13 -22.31
N GLU A 188 18.35 8.39 -22.54
CA GLU A 188 17.74 9.34 -23.46
C GLU A 188 17.37 8.72 -24.81
N GLY A 189 16.21 9.11 -25.31
CA GLY A 189 15.77 8.86 -26.68
C GLY A 189 14.99 10.08 -27.17
N ALA A 190 15.63 11.24 -27.15
CA ALA A 190 15.25 12.34 -28.02
C ALA A 190 15.85 12.09 -29.41
N GLU A 191 15.09 12.49 -30.43
CA GLU A 191 15.46 12.61 -31.86
C GLU A 191 15.60 11.31 -32.66
N ASN A 192 14.55 10.98 -33.42
CA ASN A 192 14.47 11.37 -34.83
C ASN A 192 13.10 10.97 -35.40
N ASP A 193 12.39 11.94 -35.97
CA ASP A 193 11.73 11.81 -37.29
C ASP A 193 11.04 13.14 -37.63
N LEU A 194 11.82 14.01 -38.25
CA LEU A 194 11.35 15.04 -39.19
C LEU A 194 11.42 14.42 -40.58
N LEU A 195 10.26 14.21 -41.20
CA LEU A 195 10.07 14.21 -42.64
C LEU A 195 8.79 14.99 -42.94
#